data_AF-A0A1V6S4U3-F1
#
_entry.id   AF-A0A1V6S4U3-F1
#
_cell.length_a   1.000
_cell.length_b   1.000
_cell.length_c   1.000
_cell.angle_alpha   90.00
_cell.angle_beta   90.00
_cell.angle_gamma   90.00
#
_symmetry.space_group_name_H-M   'P 1'
#
loop_
_entity.id
_entity.type
_entity.pdbx_description
1 polymer ?
#
loop_
_entity_poly.entity_id
_entity_poly.type
_entity_poly.pdbx_seq_one_letter_code
_entity_poly.pdbx_strand_id
1 'polypeptide(L)'
;MAEKTHRRLALPKDTQLELLAELRVRTTGRDHSRERIIQEARIIMSTSAGLINLHADGSFRLSASIPEMLQRLEQRMLGLLEEILNLQGQQLADEWTAQWGWAKSN
;
A
#
# COMPACT_ATOMS: atom_id res chain seq x y z
N MET A 1 15.31 -21.16 42.35
CA MET A 1 15.54 -19.75 41.95
C MET A 1 16.15 -19.76 40.56
N ALA A 2 15.38 -19.36 39.54
CA ALA A 2 15.87 -19.30 38.16
C ALA A 2 16.46 -17.91 37.91
N GLU A 3 17.75 -17.87 37.61
CA GLU A 3 18.51 -16.68 37.26
C GLU A 3 17.98 -16.11 35.94
N LYS A 4 17.27 -14.98 36.00
CA LYS A 4 16.89 -14.20 34.82
C LYS A 4 18.17 -13.64 34.22
N THR A 5 18.71 -14.31 33.21
CA THR A 5 19.75 -13.76 32.34
C THR A 5 19.18 -12.54 31.62
N HIS A 6 19.43 -11.36 32.18
CA HIS A 6 19.24 -10.10 31.49
C HIS A 6 20.21 -10.06 30.31
N ARG A 7 19.74 -10.51 29.14
CA ARG A 7 20.43 -10.30 27.87
C ARG A 7 20.56 -8.79 27.69
N ARG A 8 21.75 -8.25 27.93
CA ARG A 8 22.05 -6.83 27.67
C ARG A 8 21.87 -6.63 26.17
N LEU A 9 20.80 -5.95 25.77
CA LEU A 9 20.64 -5.48 24.41
C LEU A 9 21.71 -4.42 24.18
N ALA A 10 22.54 -4.60 23.15
CA ALA A 10 23.47 -3.56 22.73
C ALA A 10 22.65 -2.32 22.37
N LEU A 11 23.03 -1.17 22.91
CA LEU A 11 22.34 0.08 22.59
C LEU A 11 22.57 0.42 21.11
N PRO A 12 21.53 0.81 20.35
CA PRO A 12 21.70 1.22 18.97
C PRO A 12 22.63 2.43 18.88
N LYS A 13 23.48 2.47 17.85
CA LYS A 13 24.27 3.66 17.51
C LYS A 13 23.35 4.76 16.97
N ASP A 14 23.77 6.01 17.04
CA ASP A 14 23.00 7.15 16.52
C ASP A 14 22.57 6.96 15.06
N THR A 15 23.47 6.43 14.22
CA THR A 15 23.19 6.11 12.82
C THR A 15 22.11 5.03 12.65
N GLN A 16 21.97 4.11 13.59
CA GLN A 16 20.90 3.11 13.58
C GLN A 16 19.56 3.71 14.03
N LEU A 17 19.59 4.67 14.97
CA LEU A 17 18.40 5.41 15.39
C LEU A 17 17.87 6.30 14.26
N GLU A 18 18.76 6.99 13.54
CA GLU A 18 18.42 7.78 12.35
C GLU A 18 17.79 6.90 11.27
N LEU A 19 18.41 5.76 10.95
CA LEU A 19 17.85 4.81 9.98
C LEU A 19 16.45 4.30 10.40
N LEU A 20 16.26 3.97 11.68
CA LEU A 20 14.95 3.55 12.20
C LEU A 20 13.90 4.66 12.08
N ALA A 21 14.28 5.92 12.34
CA ALA A 21 13.40 7.06 12.19
C ALA A 21 12.94 7.23 10.73
N GLU A 22 13.88 7.16 9.78
CA GLU A 22 13.58 7.24 8.35
C GLU A 22 12.68 6.09 7.89
N LEU A 23 12.99 4.86 8.29
CA LEU A 23 12.17 3.68 7.96
C LEU A 23 10.75 3.79 8.54
N ARG A 24 10.62 4.34 9.74
CA ARG A 24 9.30 4.57 10.37
C ARG A 24 8.47 5.59 9.60
N VAL A 25 9.06 6.72 9.22
CA VAL A 25 8.38 7.76 8.42
C VAL A 25 7.92 7.16 7.09
N ARG A 26 8.79 6.43 6.40
CA ARG A 26 8.45 5.78 5.12
C ARG A 26 7.36 4.72 5.27
N THR A 27 7.42 3.91 6.32
CA THR A 27 6.37 2.90 6.61
C THR A 27 5.01 3.57 6.84
N THR A 28 4.97 4.64 7.64
CA THR A 28 3.74 5.40 7.89
C THR A 28 3.17 5.99 6.59
N GLY A 29 4.03 6.55 5.73
CA GLY A 29 3.61 7.06 4.41
C GLY A 29 3.06 5.97 3.49
N ARG A 30 3.65 4.76 3.51
CA ARG A 30 3.14 3.61 2.75
C ARG A 30 1.79 3.15 3.26
N ASP A 31 1.59 3.05 4.57
CA ASP A 31 0.31 2.62 5.16
C ASP A 31 -0.82 3.56 4.75
N HIS A 32 -0.58 4.87 4.81
CA HIS A 32 -1.53 5.87 4.33
C HIS A 32 -1.84 5.72 2.83
N SER A 33 -0.81 5.51 2.02
CA SER A 33 -0.97 5.30 0.57
C SER A 33 -1.77 4.02 0.28
N ARG A 34 -1.52 2.94 1.03
CA ARG A 34 -2.24 1.68 0.91
C ARG A 34 -3.71 1.84 1.26
N GLU A 35 -4.02 2.55 2.34
CA GLU A 35 -5.39 2.82 2.75
C GLU A 35 -6.13 3.63 1.69
N ARG A 36 -5.51 4.69 1.16
CA ARG A 36 -6.06 5.49 0.06
C ARG A 36 -6.39 4.62 -1.16
N ILE A 37 -5.46 3.76 -1.58
CA ILE A 37 -5.67 2.89 -2.74
C ILE A 37 -6.84 1.92 -2.50
N ILE A 38 -6.93 1.32 -1.31
CA ILE A 38 -8.03 0.40 -0.98
C ILE A 38 -9.38 1.13 -1.00
N GLN A 39 -9.45 2.34 -0.44
CA GLN A 39 -10.65 3.16 -0.46
C GLN A 39 -11.07 3.49 -1.89
N GLU A 40 -10.12 3.91 -2.73
CA GLU A 40 -10.37 4.25 -4.13
C GLU A 40 -10.86 3.03 -4.92
N ALA A 41 -10.23 1.86 -4.74
CA ALA A 41 -10.64 0.61 -5.36
C ALA A 41 -12.08 0.21 -4.96
N ARG A 42 -12.47 0.41 -3.70
CA ARG A 42 -13.85 0.17 -3.24
C ARG A 42 -14.85 1.10 -3.93
N ILE A 43 -14.52 2.39 -4.04
CA ILE A 43 -15.36 3.37 -4.74
C ILE A 43 -15.53 2.95 -6.19
N ILE A 44 -14.45 2.58 -6.87
CA ILE A 44 -14.51 2.11 -8.27
C ILE A 44 -15.41 0.88 -8.38
N MET A 45 -15.21 -0.15 -7.57
CA MET A 45 -16.03 -1.37 -7.62
C MET A 45 -17.53 -1.07 -7.41
N SER A 46 -17.85 -0.24 -6.41
CA SER A 46 -19.24 0.14 -6.14
C SER A 46 -19.86 0.95 -7.28
N THR A 47 -19.09 1.86 -7.89
CA THR A 47 -19.52 2.67 -9.02
C THR A 47 -19.75 1.80 -10.25
N SER A 48 -18.82 0.90 -10.56
CA SER A 48 -18.93 -0.05 -11.66
C SER A 48 -20.17 -0.94 -11.51
N ALA A 49 -20.44 -1.46 -10.31
CA ALA A 49 -21.64 -2.26 -10.05
C ALA A 49 -22.93 -1.44 -10.31
N GLY A 50 -22.97 -0.18 -9.86
CA GLY A 50 -24.10 0.72 -10.15
C GLY A 50 -24.30 0.96 -11.64
N LEU A 51 -23.22 1.20 -12.39
CA LEU A 51 -23.26 1.41 -13.85
C LEU A 51 -23.72 0.16 -14.60
N ILE A 52 -23.27 -1.02 -14.19
CA ILE A 52 -23.68 -2.31 -14.78
C ILE A 52 -25.18 -2.53 -14.58
N ASN A 53 -25.69 -2.32 -13.37
CA ASN A 53 -27.13 -2.45 -13.09
C ASN A 53 -27.95 -1.46 -13.94
N LEU A 54 -27.51 -0.20 -14.02
CA LEU A 54 -28.17 0.80 -14.86
C LEU A 54 -28.21 0.42 -16.35
N HIS A 55 -27.14 -0.20 -16.84
CA HIS A 55 -27.05 -0.68 -18.22
C HIS A 55 -27.98 -1.86 -18.47
N ALA A 56 -28.04 -2.80 -17.52
CA ALA A 56 -28.88 -3.99 -17.59
C ALA A 56 -30.39 -3.66 -17.56
N ASP A 57 -30.78 -2.62 -16.82
CA ASP A 57 -32.19 -2.19 -16.68
C ASP A 57 -32.75 -1.48 -17.94
N GLY A 58 -31.99 -1.41 -19.04
CA GLY A 58 -32.51 -0.97 -20.34
C GLY A 58 -32.82 0.53 -20.43
N SER A 59 -32.29 1.36 -19.53
CA SER A 59 -32.41 2.81 -19.58
C SER A 59 -31.66 3.40 -20.80
N PHE A 60 -32.36 3.40 -21.94
CA PHE A 60 -31.84 3.59 -23.31
C PHE A 60 -31.06 4.89 -23.57
N ARG A 61 -31.13 5.90 -22.70
CA ARG A 61 -30.46 7.20 -22.90
C ARG A 61 -29.08 7.33 -22.25
N LEU A 62 -28.83 6.62 -21.15
CA LEU A 62 -27.51 6.60 -20.49
C LEU A 62 -26.62 5.44 -20.98
N SER A 63 -27.24 4.44 -21.62
CA SER A 63 -26.61 3.22 -22.15
C SER A 63 -25.35 3.47 -22.99
N ALA A 64 -25.31 4.52 -23.82
CA ALA A 64 -24.21 4.74 -24.75
C ALA A 64 -22.88 5.16 -24.08
N SER A 65 -22.92 5.91 -22.97
CA SER A 65 -21.70 6.37 -22.28
C SER A 65 -21.22 5.43 -21.19
N ILE A 66 -22.08 4.50 -20.72
CA ILE A 66 -21.73 3.57 -19.65
C ILE A 66 -20.51 2.69 -20.01
N PRO A 67 -20.39 2.09 -21.22
CA PRO A 67 -19.22 1.32 -21.59
C PRO A 67 -17.91 2.12 -21.47
N GLU A 68 -17.89 3.37 -21.92
CA GLU A 68 -16.72 4.24 -21.82
C GLU A 68 -16.38 4.56 -20.36
N MET A 69 -17.39 4.83 -19.53
CA MET A 69 -17.19 5.08 -18.10
C MET A 69 -16.62 3.83 -17.40
N LEU A 70 -17.14 2.65 -17.70
CA LEU A 70 -16.62 1.38 -17.17
C LEU A 70 -15.17 1.13 -17.60
N GLN A 71 -14.83 1.44 -18.85
CA GLN A 71 -13.45 1.32 -19.34
C GLN A 71 -12.49 2.26 -18.61
N ARG A 72 -12.89 3.50 -18.33
CA ARG A 72 -12.05 4.44 -17.55
C ARG A 72 -11.86 3.97 -16.11
N LEU A 73 -12.91 3.41 -15.50
CA LEU A 73 -12.83 2.81 -14.16
C LEU A 73 -11.91 1.59 -14.13
N GLU A 74 -11.96 0.73 -15.15
CA GLU A 74 -11.05 -0.40 -15.31
C GLU A 74 -9.59 0.06 -15.43
N GLN A 75 -9.32 1.04 -16.32
CA GLN A 75 -7.99 1.63 -16.46
C GLN A 75 -7.47 2.20 -15.13
N ARG A 76 -8.33 2.87 -14.37
CA ARG A 76 -7.94 3.38 -13.06
C ARG A 76 -7.63 2.26 -12.07
N MET A 77 -8.42 1.18 -12.05
CA MET A 77 -8.14 0.00 -11.23
C MET A 77 -6.78 -0.64 -11.57
N LEU A 78 -6.44 -0.74 -12.85
CA LEU A 78 -5.12 -1.20 -13.27
C LEU A 78 -4.00 -0.30 -12.74
N GLY A 79 -4.17 1.02 -12.84
CA GLY A 79 -3.22 1.98 -12.25
C GLY A 79 -3.08 1.83 -10.73
N LEU A 80 -4.17 1.54 -10.01
CA LEU A 80 -4.12 1.28 -8.57
C LEU A 80 -3.35 -0.02 -8.23
N LEU A 81 -3.45 -1.05 -9.07
CA LEU A 81 -2.67 -2.27 -8.91
C LEU A 81 -1.17 -2.00 -9.10
N GLU A 82 -0.80 -1.22 -10.11
CA GLU A 82 0.59 -0.77 -10.31
C GLU A 82 1.11 0.04 -9.11
N GLU A 83 0.30 0.95 -8.57
CA GLU A 83 0.64 1.69 -7.36
C GLU A 83 0.92 0.75 -6.16
N ILE A 84 0.10 -0.29 -5.95
CA ILE A 84 0.33 -1.29 -4.89
C ILE A 84 1.64 -2.06 -5.11
N LEU A 85 1.91 -2.49 -6.34
CA LEU A 85 3.14 -3.23 -6.66
C LEU A 85 4.37 -2.36 -6.39
N ASN A 86 4.31 -1.06 -6.70
CA ASN A 86 5.37 -0.12 -6.38
C ASN A 86 5.56 0.03 -4.86
N LEU A 87 4.49 0.10 -4.08
CA LEU A 87 4.58 0.14 -2.61
C LEU A 87 5.21 -1.14 -2.03
N GLN A 88 4.91 -2.31 -2.61
CA GLN A 88 5.55 -3.58 -2.23
C GLN A 88 7.05 -3.57 -2.54
N GLY A 89 7.45 -3.08 -3.71
CA GLY A 89 8.86 -2.91 -4.07
C GLY A 89 9.61 -2.02 -3.07
N GLN A 90 9.00 -0.91 -2.65
CA GLN A 90 9.56 -0.04 -1.61
C GLN A 90 9.67 -0.73 -0.25
N GLN A 91 8.68 -1.54 0.14
CA GLN A 91 8.73 -2.30 1.38
C GLN A 91 9.90 -3.28 1.39
N LEU A 92 10.10 -4.03 0.31
CA LEU A 92 11.22 -4.98 0.19
C LEU A 92 12.58 -4.27 0.27
N ALA A 93 12.71 -3.10 -0.37
CA ALA A 93 13.91 -2.30 -0.29
C ALA A 93 14.19 -1.80 1.14
N ASP A 94 13.14 -1.42 1.87
CA ASP A 94 13.24 -0.98 3.27
C ASP A 94 13.63 -2.13 4.21
N GLU A 95 13.04 -3.31 4.02
CA GLU A 95 13.38 -4.52 4.77
C GLU A 95 14.85 -4.91 4.55
N TRP A 96 15.31 -4.86 3.29
CA TRP A 96 16.70 -5.08 2.94
C TRP A 96 17.63 -4.06 3.61
N THR A 97 17.26 -2.77 3.56
CA THR A 97 18.03 -1.68 4.17
C THR A 97 18.13 -1.86 5.69
N ALA A 98 17.03 -2.24 6.34
CA ALA A 98 17.03 -2.54 7.77
C ALA A 98 18.01 -3.69 8.08
N GLN A 99 17.90 -4.82 7.38
CA GLN A 99 18.78 -5.99 7.60
C GLN A 99 20.27 -5.64 7.44
N TRP A 100 20.64 -4.91 6.39
CA TRP A 100 22.01 -4.47 6.18
C TRP A 100 22.52 -3.47 7.22
N GLY A 101 21.68 -2.52 7.62
CA GLY A 101 22.01 -1.54 8.67
C GLY A 101 22.34 -2.20 10.01
N TRP A 102 21.67 -3.31 10.32
CA TRP A 102 21.95 -4.11 11.53
C TRP A 102 23.14 -5.05 11.35
N ALA A 103 23.31 -5.68 10.18
CA ALA A 103 24.40 -6.61 9.92
C ALA A 103 25.79 -5.96 9.94
N LYS A 104 25.92 -4.69 9.51
CA LYS A 104 27.20 -3.94 9.54
C LYS A 104 27.65 -3.49 10.95
N SER A 105 26.86 -3.77 11.98
CA SER A 105 27.14 -3.31 13.35
C SER A 105 27.57 -4.43 14.31
N ASN A 106 27.59 -5.68 13.84
CA ASN A 106 28.22 -6.83 14.49
C ASN A 106 29.60 -7.10 13.86
#